data_AF-A0A1B6BH01-F1
#
_entry.id   AF-A0A1B6BH01-F1
#
_cell.length_a   1.000
_cell.length_b   1.000
_cell.length_c   1.000
_cell.angle_alpha   90.00
_cell.angle_beta   90.00
_cell.angle_gamma   90.00
#
_symmetry.space_group_name_H-M   'P 1'
#
loop_
_entity.id
_entity.type
_entity.pdbx_description
1 polymer ?
#
loop_
_entity_poly.entity_id
_entity_poly.type
_entity_poly.pdbx_seq_one_letter_code
_entity_poly.pdbx_strand_id
1 'polypeptide(L)'
;MSKNEKEKAPSMVNKKQSRKEKYNQMVYDNWQANREMGKLKFVIKFGVLSWGIGTYVIYWFLMMVLNAITKANAEFSLYQYGFTLIFFIIFGLIYGTILWHKNEKVFTAKFPYGRKTQTQFNRSKG
;
A
#
# COMPACT_ATOMS: atom_id res chain seq x y z
N MET A 1 -34.27 21.23 21.48
CA MET A 1 -33.40 20.07 21.15
C MET A 1 -33.81 19.58 19.77
N SER A 2 -33.02 19.90 18.74
CA SER A 2 -33.43 19.89 17.33
C SER A 2 -33.42 18.49 16.71
N LYS A 3 -34.49 18.14 15.98
CA LYS A 3 -34.68 16.90 15.20
C LYS A 3 -33.62 16.66 14.09
N ASN A 4 -32.70 17.60 13.87
CA ASN A 4 -31.77 17.61 12.72
C ASN A 4 -30.49 16.76 12.86
N GLU A 5 -30.23 16.11 14.01
CA GLU A 5 -29.02 15.28 14.17
C GLU A 5 -29.21 13.81 13.79
N LYS A 6 -30.43 13.28 13.80
CA LYS A 6 -30.67 11.84 13.54
C LYS A 6 -30.72 11.48 12.05
N GLU A 7 -30.93 12.45 11.15
CA GLU A 7 -31.14 12.21 9.71
C GLU A 7 -29.86 12.37 8.87
N LYS A 8 -28.81 13.03 9.39
CA LYS A 8 -27.51 13.19 8.69
C LYS A 8 -26.60 11.95 8.81
N ALA A 9 -26.85 11.06 9.75
CA ALA A 9 -26.06 9.85 9.99
C ALA A 9 -26.18 8.78 8.88
N PRO A 10 -27.38 8.38 8.40
CA PRO A 10 -27.52 7.29 7.42
C PRO A 10 -26.89 7.62 6.05
N SER A 11 -26.96 8.87 5.59
CA SER A 11 -26.39 9.26 4.29
C SER A 11 -24.86 9.25 4.28
N MET A 12 -24.22 9.62 5.39
CA MET A 12 -22.76 9.56 5.54
C MET A 12 -22.23 8.14 5.73
N VAL A 13 -22.98 7.27 6.42
CA VAL A 13 -22.64 5.84 6.58
C VAL A 13 -22.71 5.13 5.23
N ASN A 14 -23.78 5.34 4.47
CA ASN A 14 -23.99 4.73 3.15
C ASN A 14 -22.91 5.19 2.13
N LYS A 15 -22.52 6.48 2.17
CA LYS A 15 -21.42 7.02 1.35
C LYS A 15 -20.04 6.44 1.72
N LYS A 16 -19.77 6.15 3.00
CA LYS A 16 -18.53 5.50 3.43
C LYS A 16 -18.49 4.02 3.03
N GLN A 17 -19.61 3.31 3.14
CA GLN A 17 -19.74 1.92 2.68
C GLN A 17 -19.53 1.81 1.17
N SER A 18 -20.19 2.66 0.37
CA SER A 18 -20.05 2.62 -1.09
C SER A 18 -18.63 2.94 -1.57
N ARG A 19 -17.90 3.82 -0.88
CA ARG A 19 -16.46 4.07 -1.15
C ARG A 19 -15.59 2.85 -0.83
N LYS A 20 -15.85 2.19 0.28
CA LYS A 20 -15.11 0.98 0.70
C LYS A 20 -15.35 -0.17 -0.27
N GLU A 21 -16.57 -0.35 -0.74
CA GLU A 21 -16.93 -1.34 -1.76
C GLU A 21 -16.25 -1.07 -3.09
N LYS A 22 -16.29 0.18 -3.59
CA LYS A 22 -15.57 0.58 -4.80
C LYS A 22 -14.06 0.32 -4.68
N TYR A 23 -13.46 0.68 -3.55
CA TYR A 23 -12.06 0.39 -3.28
C TYR A 23 -11.76 -1.11 -3.32
N ASN A 24 -12.57 -1.92 -2.63
CA ASN A 24 -12.38 -3.37 -2.61
C ASN A 24 -12.54 -4.00 -4.00
N GLN A 25 -13.44 -3.46 -4.85
CA GLN A 25 -13.58 -3.89 -6.24
C GLN A 25 -12.32 -3.56 -7.05
N MET A 26 -11.83 -2.31 -6.98
CA MET A 26 -10.60 -1.92 -7.68
C MET A 26 -9.37 -2.72 -7.22
N VAL A 27 -9.27 -3.00 -5.92
CA VAL A 27 -8.22 -3.88 -5.39
C VAL A 27 -8.38 -5.25 -6.02
N TYR A 28 -9.57 -5.84 -6.03
CA TYR A 28 -9.81 -7.15 -6.62
C TYR A 28 -9.40 -7.24 -8.09
N ASP A 29 -9.89 -6.31 -8.93
CA ASP A 29 -9.66 -6.32 -10.38
C ASP A 29 -8.16 -6.27 -10.72
N ASN A 30 -7.37 -5.56 -9.90
CA ASN A 30 -5.94 -5.37 -10.13
C ASN A 30 -5.03 -6.28 -9.27
N TRP A 31 -5.58 -6.93 -8.22
CA TRP A 31 -4.76 -7.69 -7.28
C TRP A 31 -4.24 -8.98 -7.88
N GLN A 32 -5.01 -9.63 -8.76
CA GLN A 32 -4.61 -10.89 -9.37
C GLN A 32 -3.26 -10.76 -10.13
N ALA A 33 -3.13 -9.77 -11.01
CA ALA A 33 -1.89 -9.52 -11.75
C ALA A 33 -0.70 -9.21 -10.81
N ASN A 34 -0.95 -8.47 -9.73
CA ASN A 34 0.08 -8.15 -8.72
C ASN A 34 0.46 -9.36 -7.87
N ARG A 35 -0.49 -10.26 -7.61
CA ARG A 35 -0.29 -11.49 -6.82
C ARG A 35 0.50 -12.54 -7.59
N GLU A 36 0.23 -12.69 -8.89
CA GLU A 36 0.95 -13.58 -9.80
C GLU A 36 2.45 -13.23 -9.89
N MET A 37 2.79 -11.96 -9.74
CA MET A 37 4.18 -11.49 -9.66
C MET A 37 4.92 -12.03 -8.41
N GLY A 38 4.17 -12.37 -7.35
CA GLY A 38 4.69 -12.88 -6.09
C GLY A 38 5.07 -11.79 -5.09
N LYS A 39 5.03 -12.17 -3.80
CA LYS A 39 5.19 -11.26 -2.65
C LYS A 39 6.48 -10.47 -2.69
N LEU A 40 7.63 -11.12 -2.90
CA LEU A 40 8.93 -10.45 -2.86
C LEU A 40 9.05 -9.37 -3.94
N LYS A 41 8.71 -9.71 -5.19
CA LYS A 41 8.74 -8.76 -6.31
C LYS A 41 7.77 -7.61 -6.10
N PHE A 42 6.57 -7.88 -5.57
CA PHE A 42 5.61 -6.84 -5.21
C PHE A 42 6.18 -5.88 -4.14
N VAL A 43 6.74 -6.42 -3.06
CA VAL A 43 7.30 -5.62 -1.96
C VAL A 43 8.45 -4.73 -2.45
N ILE A 44 9.33 -5.26 -3.29
CA ILE A 44 10.42 -4.48 -3.88
C ILE A 44 9.85 -3.39 -4.81
N LYS A 45 8.95 -3.74 -5.73
CA LYS A 45 8.42 -2.80 -6.73
C LYS A 45 7.59 -1.68 -6.11
N PHE A 46 6.61 -2.03 -5.27
CA PHE A 46 5.65 -1.07 -4.75
C PHE A 46 6.06 -0.51 -3.38
N GLY A 47 6.75 -1.30 -2.56
CA GLY A 47 7.26 -0.86 -1.26
C GLY A 47 8.55 -0.09 -1.37
N VAL A 48 9.59 -0.67 -1.98
CA VAL A 48 10.91 -0.04 -2.03
C VAL A 48 11.01 0.96 -3.18
N LEU A 49 10.80 0.55 -4.44
CA LEU A 49 11.05 1.43 -5.58
C LEU A 49 10.02 2.56 -5.68
N SER A 50 8.73 2.24 -5.59
CA SER A 50 7.68 3.26 -5.75
C SER A 50 7.54 4.15 -4.52
N TRP A 51 7.56 3.57 -3.32
CA TRP A 51 7.36 4.33 -2.08
C TRP A 51 8.67 4.72 -1.40
N GLY A 52 9.56 3.78 -1.08
CA GLY A 52 10.81 4.05 -0.37
C GLY A 52 11.75 5.01 -1.11
N ILE A 53 12.17 4.66 -2.32
CA ILE A 53 13.05 5.50 -3.15
C ILE A 53 12.34 6.78 -3.56
N GLY A 54 11.06 6.71 -3.95
CA GLY A 54 10.28 7.90 -4.30
C GLY A 54 10.21 8.91 -3.14
N THR A 55 9.94 8.46 -1.92
CA THR A 55 9.91 9.35 -0.74
C THR A 55 11.29 9.83 -0.31
N TYR A 56 12.34 9.02 -0.49
CA TYR A 56 13.72 9.46 -0.27
C TYR A 56 14.09 10.64 -1.18
N VAL A 57 13.76 10.57 -2.47
CA VAL A 57 14.02 11.66 -3.43
C VAL A 57 13.26 12.93 -3.03
N ILE A 58 11.99 12.79 -2.64
CA ILE A 58 11.18 13.92 -2.15
C ILE A 58 11.79 14.52 -0.87
N TYR A 59 12.19 13.68 0.08
CA TYR A 59 12.84 14.10 1.32
C TYR A 59 14.14 14.87 1.04
N TRP A 60 14.96 14.35 0.13
CA TRP A 60 16.21 14.99 -0.25
C TRP A 60 15.98 16.38 -0.86
N PHE A 61 15.04 16.48 -1.80
CA PHE A 61 14.64 17.75 -2.40
C PHE A 61 14.11 18.73 -1.35
N LEU A 62 13.26 18.25 -0.43
CA LEU A 62 12.72 19.05 0.66
C LEU A 62 13.82 19.60 1.57
N MET A 63 14.81 18.77 1.93
CA MET A 63 15.94 19.20 2.76
C MET A 63 16.81 20.25 2.06
N MET A 64 17.04 20.10 0.75
CA MET A 64 17.76 21.09 -0.05
C MET A 64 17.03 22.44 -0.08
N VAL A 65 15.72 22.41 -0.34
CA VAL A 65 14.88 23.62 -0.37
C VAL A 65 14.82 24.28 1.01
N LEU A 66 14.64 23.51 2.08
CA LEU A 66 14.61 24.02 3.44
C LEU A 66 15.94 24.66 3.83
N ASN A 67 17.08 24.05 3.50
CA ASN A 67 18.40 24.62 3.79
C ASN A 67 18.59 25.96 3.07
N ALA A 68 18.18 26.04 1.79
CA ALA A 68 18.22 27.28 1.02
C ALA A 68 17.36 28.40 1.62
N ILE A 69 16.14 28.08 2.07
CA ILE A 69 15.20 29.06 2.64
C ILE A 69 15.65 29.52 4.03
N THR A 70 16.07 28.58 4.87
CA THR A 70 16.41 28.85 6.28
C THR A 70 17.83 29.39 6.46
N LYS A 71 18.67 29.38 5.40
CA LYS A 71 20.09 29.70 5.46
C LYS A 71 20.81 28.96 6.60
N ALA A 72 20.36 27.74 6.90
CA ALA A 72 20.83 26.97 8.04
C ALA A 72 22.29 26.52 7.89
N ASN A 73 22.91 26.68 6.71
CA ASN A 73 24.25 26.20 6.39
C ASN A 73 24.47 24.75 6.84
N ALA A 74 23.41 23.93 6.79
CA ALA A 74 23.47 22.57 7.28
C ALA A 74 24.26 21.74 6.27
N GLU A 75 25.46 21.31 6.65
CA GLU A 75 26.26 20.40 5.84
C GLU A 75 25.71 18.99 5.96
N PHE A 76 25.11 18.49 4.88
CA PHE A 76 24.69 17.10 4.81
C PHE A 76 25.88 16.23 4.41
N SER A 77 26.36 15.43 5.36
CA SER A 77 27.43 14.47 5.10
C SER A 77 26.95 13.32 4.22
N LEU A 78 27.88 12.73 3.44
CA LEU A 78 27.61 11.50 2.68
C LEU A 78 27.10 10.35 3.56
N TYR A 79 27.56 10.28 4.80
CA TYR A 79 27.08 9.31 5.79
C TYR A 79 25.59 9.49 6.10
N GLN A 80 25.12 10.72 6.24
CA GLN A 80 23.72 11.01 6.50
C GLN A 80 22.84 10.64 5.29
N TYR A 81 23.31 10.87 4.06
CA TYR A 81 22.61 10.43 2.85
C TYR A 81 22.54 8.91 2.74
N GLY A 82 23.65 8.20 3.02
CA GLY A 82 23.68 6.74 3.03
C GLY A 82 22.76 6.15 4.10
N PHE A 83 22.81 6.70 5.31
CA PHE A 83 21.97 6.25 6.42
C PHE A 83 20.48 6.46 6.14
N THR A 84 20.10 7.65 5.64
CA THR A 84 18.71 7.93 5.29
C THR A 84 18.21 7.06 4.14
N LEU A 85 19.03 6.78 3.13
CA LEU A 85 18.66 5.85 2.05
C LEU A 85 18.36 4.44 2.59
N ILE A 86 19.24 3.88 3.42
CA ILE A 86 19.04 2.56 4.05
C ILE A 86 17.76 2.57 4.88
N PHE A 87 17.53 3.65 5.65
CA PHE A 87 16.30 3.83 6.41
C PHE A 87 15.05 3.76 5.52
N PHE A 88 15.00 4.49 4.41
CA PHE A 88 13.87 4.45 3.49
C PHE A 88 13.68 3.09 2.79
N ILE A 89 14.77 2.35 2.51
CA ILE A 89 14.68 0.99 1.98
C ILE A 89 14.02 0.05 3.00
N ILE A 90 14.47 0.08 4.27
CA ILE A 90 13.91 -0.75 5.34
C ILE A 90 12.42 -0.44 5.53
N PHE A 91 12.07 0.84 5.64
CA PHE A 91 10.67 1.23 5.78
C PHE A 91 9.84 0.88 4.53
N GLY A 92 10.43 0.96 3.34
CA GLY A 92 9.80 0.51 2.09
C GLY A 92 9.49 -0.98 2.09
N LEU A 93 10.39 -1.83 2.59
CA LEU A 93 10.14 -3.26 2.75
C LEU A 93 9.00 -3.55 3.74
N ILE A 94 8.99 -2.86 4.88
CA ILE A 94 7.93 -2.98 5.90
C ILE A 94 6.59 -2.55 5.30
N TYR A 95 6.55 -1.36 4.67
CA TYR A 95 5.37 -0.81 4.04
C TYR A 95 4.82 -1.73 2.95
N GLY A 96 5.67 -2.19 2.02
CA GLY A 96 5.27 -3.11 0.96
C GLY A 96 4.73 -4.43 1.52
N THR A 97 5.31 -4.93 2.60
CA THR A 97 4.84 -6.13 3.30
C THR A 97 3.47 -5.91 3.91
N ILE A 98 3.24 -4.79 4.60
CA ILE A 98 1.92 -4.44 5.15
C ILE A 98 0.88 -4.31 4.02
N LEU A 99 1.24 -3.65 2.93
CA LEU A 99 0.37 -3.47 1.77
C LEU A 99 -0.04 -4.80 1.14
N TRP A 100 0.92 -5.72 0.99
CA TRP A 100 0.65 -7.07 0.51
C TRP A 100 -0.39 -7.79 1.37
N HIS A 101 -0.19 -7.84 2.69
CA HIS A 101 -1.11 -8.55 3.59
C HIS A 101 -2.49 -7.89 3.63
N LYS A 102 -2.57 -6.56 3.54
CA LYS A 102 -3.85 -5.84 3.46
C LYS A 102 -4.62 -6.23 2.20
N ASN A 103 -3.97 -6.22 1.04
CA ASN A 103 -4.62 -6.57 -0.21
C ASN A 103 -4.98 -8.06 -0.29
N GLU A 104 -4.10 -8.94 0.18
CA GLU A 104 -4.39 -10.37 0.26
C GLU A 104 -5.58 -10.66 1.19
N LYS A 105 -5.69 -9.94 2.32
CA LYS A 105 -6.85 -10.05 3.23
C LYS A 105 -8.14 -9.60 2.56
N VAL A 106 -8.12 -8.50 1.79
CA VAL A 106 -9.30 -8.02 1.06
C VAL A 106 -9.71 -9.02 -0.03
N PHE A 107 -8.75 -9.57 -0.76
CA PHE A 107 -8.99 -10.54 -1.82
C PHE A 107 -9.56 -11.86 -1.27
N THR A 108 -8.95 -12.41 -0.23
CA THR A 108 -9.38 -13.68 0.41
C THR A 108 -10.70 -13.55 1.16
N ALA A 109 -11.03 -12.38 1.72
CA ALA A 109 -12.34 -12.16 2.34
C ALA A 109 -13.50 -12.22 1.32
N LYS A 110 -13.25 -11.84 0.06
CA LYS A 110 -14.24 -11.89 -1.02
C LYS A 110 -14.29 -13.28 -1.69
N PHE A 111 -13.20 -14.04 -1.65
CA PHE A 111 -13.12 -15.44 -2.10
C PHE A 111 -12.58 -16.36 -0.99
N PRO A 112 -13.41 -16.80 -0.02
CA PRO A 112 -12.98 -17.72 1.02
C PRO A 112 -12.55 -19.11 0.49
N TYR A 113 -12.88 -19.44 -0.76
CA TYR A 113 -12.52 -20.71 -1.41
C TYR A 113 -11.38 -20.55 -2.42
N GLY A 114 -10.16 -20.50 -1.91
CA GLY A 114 -8.93 -20.68 -2.68
C GLY A 114 -8.05 -21.84 -2.20
N ARG A 115 -8.54 -22.71 -1.31
CA ARG A 115 -7.76 -23.83 -0.74
C ARG A 115 -8.05 -25.21 -1.34
N LYS A 116 -9.01 -25.40 -2.26
CA LYS A 116 -9.24 -26.70 -2.91
C LYS A 116 -9.86 -26.58 -4.31
N THR A 117 -9.03 -26.47 -5.36
CA THR A 117 -9.40 -26.87 -6.73
C THR A 117 -8.21 -27.52 -7.47
N GLN A 118 -7.33 -28.23 -6.75
CA GLN A 118 -6.41 -29.20 -7.38
C GLN A 118 -6.96 -30.64 -7.38
N THR A 119 -8.10 -30.93 -6.74
CA THR A 119 -8.61 -32.31 -6.62
C THR A 119 -9.68 -32.69 -7.67
N GLN A 120 -10.17 -31.75 -8.49
CA GLN A 120 -11.23 -32.05 -9.46
C GLN A 120 -10.74 -32.27 -10.90
N PHE A 121 -9.45 -32.08 -11.21
CA PHE A 121 -8.92 -32.35 -12.56
C PHE A 121 -8.41 -33.79 -12.75
N ASN A 122 -8.26 -34.57 -11.67
CA ASN A 122 -7.70 -35.93 -11.71
C ASN A 122 -8.75 -37.06 -11.64
N ARG A 123 -10.05 -36.76 -11.81
CA ARG A 123 -11.12 -37.78 -11.94
C ARG A 123 -11.82 -37.79 -13.31
N SER A 124 -11.34 -37.00 -14.27
CA SER A 124 -11.82 -37.03 -15.66
C SER A 124 -10.88 -37.79 -16.61
N LYS A 125 -9.76 -38.32 -16.09
CA LYS A 125 -8.81 -39.17 -16.83
C LYS A 125 -8.32 -40.27 -15.90
N GLY A 126 -9.09 -41.35 -15.81
CA GLY A 126 -8.80 -42.52 -15.00
C GLY A 126 -10.03 -43.39 -14.91
#